data_AF-A0A498AWY1-F1
#
_entry.id   AF-A0A498AWY1-F1
#
_cell.length_a   1.000
_cell.length_b   1.000
_cell.length_c   1.000
_cell.angle_alpha   90.00
_cell.angle_beta   90.00
_cell.angle_gamma   90.00
#
_symmetry.space_group_name_H-M   'P 1'
#
loop_
_entity.id
_entity.type
_entity.pdbx_description
1 polymer ?
#
loop_
_entity_poly.entity_id
_entity_poly.type
_entity_poly.pdbx_seq_one_letter_code
_entity_poly.pdbx_strand_id
1 'polypeptide(L)'
;MKDVSQADPVTRDAVGVIDAVLEGGPVDLPADLRSRQVARAEEKIKVLHYGGYEHFERGATPPAVDLPVVFRWTGRTRIAE
;
A
#
# COMPACT_ATOMS: atom_id res chain seq x y z
N MET A 1 21.46 -35.54 -13.55
CA MET A 1 20.81 -35.41 -12.23
C MET A 1 21.73 -34.60 -11.34
N LYS A 2 21.49 -33.29 -11.25
CA LYS A 2 22.05 -32.42 -10.22
C LYS A 2 21.04 -31.31 -9.93
N ASP A 3 20.42 -31.46 -8.76
CA ASP A 3 20.07 -30.40 -7.83
C ASP A 3 19.07 -29.33 -8.31
N VAL A 4 17.79 -29.67 -8.13
CA VAL A 4 16.68 -28.72 -7.92
C VAL A 4 17.01 -27.87 -6.70
N SER A 5 17.55 -26.68 -6.93
CA SER A 5 17.71 -25.67 -5.88
C SER A 5 16.51 -24.75 -5.89
N GLN A 6 15.55 -25.13 -5.04
CA GLN A 6 14.73 -24.26 -4.19
C GLN A 6 14.04 -23.07 -4.88
N ALA A 7 12.76 -23.25 -5.21
CA ALA A 7 11.85 -22.15 -5.48
C ALA A 7 11.63 -21.32 -4.20
N ASP A 8 11.84 -20.00 -4.30
CA ASP A 8 11.47 -19.03 -3.29
C ASP A 8 9.98 -19.17 -2.89
N PRO A 9 9.63 -19.37 -1.60
CA PRO A 9 8.23 -19.47 -1.19
C PRO A 9 7.55 -18.11 -0.97
N VAL A 10 8.12 -16.98 -1.41
CA VAL A 10 7.61 -15.63 -1.05
C VAL A 10 6.42 -15.14 -1.92
N THR A 11 6.09 -15.78 -3.04
CA THR A 11 5.15 -15.20 -4.01
C THR A 11 3.72 -15.76 -3.96
N ARG A 12 3.40 -16.72 -3.08
CA ARG A 12 2.09 -17.41 -3.16
C ARG A 12 0.93 -16.67 -2.47
N ASP A 13 1.21 -15.77 -1.53
CA ASP A 13 0.19 -14.89 -0.89
C ASP A 13 -0.04 -13.57 -1.65
N ALA A 14 0.66 -13.36 -2.78
CA ALA A 14 0.69 -12.10 -3.51
C ALA A 14 -0.44 -11.92 -4.55
N VAL A 15 -1.19 -12.98 -4.86
CA VAL A 15 -2.27 -12.95 -5.86
C VAL A 15 -3.60 -12.58 -5.20
N GLY A 16 -3.91 -11.29 -5.19
CA GLY A 16 -5.19 -10.80 -4.69
C GLY A 16 -5.27 -9.29 -4.71
N VAL A 17 -6.51 -8.78 -4.67
CA VAL A 17 -6.80 -7.37 -4.49
C VAL A 17 -7.47 -7.22 -3.12
N ILE A 18 -7.14 -6.15 -2.40
CA ILE A 18 -7.68 -5.84 -1.08
C ILE A 18 -8.26 -4.43 -1.07
N ASP A 19 -9.29 -4.23 -0.24
CA ASP A 19 -9.70 -2.90 0.20
C ASP A 19 -8.60 -2.27 1.03
N ALA A 20 -8.16 -1.07 0.64
CA ALA A 20 -7.22 -0.26 1.39
C ALA A 20 -7.85 1.08 1.80
N VAL A 21 -7.57 1.49 3.03
CA VAL A 21 -7.96 2.80 3.59
C VAL A 21 -6.71 3.59 3.93
N LEU A 22 -6.66 4.85 3.48
CA LEU A 22 -5.57 5.78 3.79
C LEU A 22 -5.91 6.58 5.04
N GLU A 23 -5.08 6.46 6.07
CA GLU A 23 -5.24 7.13 7.36
C GLU A 23 -4.19 8.23 7.55
N GLY A 24 -4.61 9.39 8.07
CA GLY A 24 -3.76 10.57 8.25
C GLY A 24 -3.60 11.39 6.97
N GLY A 25 -2.43 12.02 6.81
CA GLY A 25 -2.12 12.82 5.64
C GLY A 25 -2.93 14.12 5.54
N PRO A 26 -2.91 14.77 4.37
CA PRO A 26 -3.60 16.03 4.17
C PRO A 26 -5.11 15.91 4.39
N VAL A 27 -5.67 16.86 5.14
CA VAL A 27 -7.11 16.91 5.46
C VAL A 27 -7.96 17.12 4.20
N ASP A 28 -7.39 17.76 3.18
CA ASP A 28 -7.97 18.08 1.89
C ASP A 28 -7.76 16.98 0.83
N LEU A 29 -7.18 15.83 1.21
CA LEU A 29 -7.09 14.69 0.30
C LEU A 29 -8.51 14.18 -0.03
N PRO A 30 -8.89 14.07 -1.32
CA PRO A 30 -10.21 13.62 -1.74
C PRO A 30 -10.64 12.29 -1.11
N ALA A 31 -11.91 12.19 -0.71
CA ALA A 31 -12.46 10.99 -0.08
C ALA A 31 -12.33 9.74 -0.97
N ASP A 32 -12.51 9.90 -2.28
CA ASP A 32 -12.38 8.81 -3.26
C ASP A 32 -10.94 8.28 -3.38
N LEU A 33 -9.93 9.06 -2.96
CA LEU A 33 -8.54 8.60 -2.87
C LEU A 33 -8.23 7.92 -1.55
N ARG A 34 -9.03 8.16 -0.50
CA ARG A 34 -8.85 7.57 0.83
C ARG A 34 -9.30 6.12 0.93
N SER A 35 -10.10 5.63 -0.01
CA SER A 35 -10.55 4.23 -0.06
C SER A 35 -10.37 3.68 -1.46
N ARG A 36 -9.54 2.65 -1.61
CA ARG A 36 -9.22 2.09 -2.94
C ARG A 36 -8.83 0.63 -2.89
N GLN A 37 -9.03 -0.05 -4.02
CA GLN A 37 -8.49 -1.38 -4.25
C GLN A 37 -7.01 -1.32 -4.60
N VAL A 38 -6.19 -2.15 -3.95
CA VAL A 38 -4.75 -2.32 -4.27
C VAL A 38 -4.36 -3.78 -4.30
N ALA A 39 -3.21 -4.09 -4.89
CA ALA A 39 -2.65 -5.43 -4.81
C ALA A 39 -2.42 -5.82 -3.35
N ARG A 40 -2.72 -7.07 -2.98
CA ARG A 40 -2.49 -7.60 -1.63
C ARG A 40 -1.02 -7.51 -1.20
N ALA A 41 -0.10 -7.56 -2.17
CA ALA A 41 1.34 -7.40 -1.96
C ALA A 41 1.79 -5.93 -1.87
N GLU A 42 0.89 -4.96 -2.05
CA GLU A 42 1.23 -3.55 -1.92
C GLU A 42 1.60 -3.22 -0.47
N GLU A 43 2.73 -2.55 -0.32
CA GLU A 43 3.25 -2.09 0.98
C GLU A 43 3.26 -0.57 1.07
N LYS A 44 3.25 0.12 -0.08
CA LYS A 44 3.36 1.58 -0.14
C LYS A 44 2.44 2.20 -1.20
N ILE A 45 1.60 3.12 -0.76
CA ILE A 45 0.74 3.90 -1.65
C ILE A 45 1.30 5.32 -1.75
N LYS A 46 1.53 5.78 -2.98
CA LYS A 46 1.91 7.16 -3.28
C LYS A 46 0.76 7.87 -3.99
N VAL A 47 0.31 8.99 -3.42
CA VAL A 47 -0.78 9.80 -3.99
C VAL A 47 -0.21 11.13 -4.45
N LEU A 48 -0.36 11.47 -5.73
CA LEU A 48 -0.02 12.79 -6.25
C LEU A 48 -1.03 13.81 -5.73
N HIS A 49 -0.56 14.81 -4.99
CA HIS A 49 -1.39 15.88 -4.41
C HIS A 49 -0.60 17.19 -4.33
N TYR A 50 -1.16 18.29 -4.84
CA TYR A 50 -0.59 19.65 -4.86
C TYR A 50 0.91 19.74 -5.21
N GLY A 51 1.36 19.12 -6.31
CA GLY A 51 2.77 19.20 -6.73
C GLY A 51 3.73 18.37 -5.87
N GLY A 52 3.23 17.33 -5.20
CA GLY A 52 4.03 16.40 -4.42
C GLY A 52 3.38 15.03 -4.30
N TYR A 53 4.09 14.09 -3.67
CA TYR A 53 3.56 12.79 -3.33
C TYR A 53 3.32 12.68 -1.84
N GLU A 54 2.10 12.34 -1.46
CA GLU A 54 1.76 11.84 -0.14
C GLU A 54 2.10 10.36 -0.08
N HIS A 55 2.84 9.94 0.95
CA HIS A 55 3.27 8.56 1.13
C HIS A 55 2.47 7.92 2.25
N PHE A 56 1.96 6.72 1.98
CA PHE A 56 1.27 5.89 2.95
C PHE A 56 1.89 4.51 2.97
N GLU A 57 2.07 3.95 4.16
CA GLU A 57 2.70 2.65 4.34
C GLU A 57 1.79 1.72 5.12
N ARG A 58 1.80 0.44 4.74
CA ARG A 58 1.01 -0.59 5.40
C ARG A 58 1.56 -0.85 6.80
N GLY A 59 0.66 -1.06 7.76
CA GLY A 59 1.06 -1.54 9.08
C GLY A 59 1.63 -2.98 9.02
N ALA A 60 2.56 -3.30 9.92
CA ALA A 60 3.15 -4.64 10.02
C ALA A 60 2.16 -5.72 10.49
N THR A 61 1.00 -5.33 11.03
CA THR A 61 -0.02 -6.26 11.51
C THR A 61 -0.77 -6.86 10.32
N PRO A 62 -0.86 -8.20 10.22
CA PRO A 62 -1.69 -8.84 9.22
C PRO A 62 -3.13 -8.33 9.34
N PRO A 63 -3.80 -8.01 8.22
CA PRO A 63 -5.18 -7.58 8.28
C PRO A 63 -6.04 -8.72 8.84
N ALA A 64 -7.01 -8.37 9.66
CA ALA A 64 -8.08 -9.31 9.97
C ALA A 64 -8.80 -9.66 8.67
N VAL A 65 -9.26 -10.91 8.56
CA VAL A 65 -10.04 -11.38 7.42
C VAL A 65 -11.28 -10.47 7.30
N ASP A 66 -11.57 -10.01 6.08
CA ASP A 66 -12.72 -9.16 5.73
C ASP A 66 -12.70 -7.70 6.25
N LEU A 67 -11.58 -7.20 6.79
CA LEU A 67 -11.43 -5.76 7.10
C LEU A 67 -10.52 -5.05 6.08
N PRO A 68 -10.85 -3.78 5.72
CA PRO A 68 -9.95 -2.97 4.93
C PRO A 68 -8.58 -2.82 5.58
N VAL A 69 -7.54 -2.87 4.76
CA VAL A 69 -6.17 -2.72 5.20
C VAL A 69 -5.84 -1.24 5.34
N VAL A 70 -5.39 -0.82 6.52
CA VAL A 70 -5.02 0.57 6.76
C VAL A 70 -3.58 0.84 6.32
N PHE A 71 -3.41 1.83 5.46
CA PHE A 71 -2.12 2.43 5.11
C PHE A 71 -2.02 3.80 5.77
N ARG A 72 -1.01 4.00 6.60
CA ARG A 72 -0.83 5.22 7.40
C ARG A 72 0.10 6.18 6.71
N TRP A 73 -0.24 7.46 6.73
CA TRP A 73 0.59 8.51 6.15
C TRP A 73 1.94 8.60 6.86
N THR A 74 3.03 8.58 6.09
CA THR A 74 4.40 8.66 6.59
C THR A 74 5.11 9.96 6.21
N GLY A 75 4.55 10.73 5.27
CA GLY A 75 5.08 12.03 4.93
C GLY A 75 4.80 12.45 3.50
N ARG A 76 5.46 13.54 3.08
CA ARG A 76 5.31 14.15 1.76
C ARG A 76 6.67 14.37 1.09
N THR A 77 6.75 14.10 -0.20
CA THR A 77 7.86 14.58 -1.05
C THR A 77 7.32 15.66 -2.00
N ARG A 78 7.98 16.82 -2.07
CA ARG A 78 7.68 17.85 -3.07
C ARG A 78 8.35 17.47 -4.39
N ILE A 79 7.67 17.68 -5.50
CA ILE A 79 8.31 17.67 -6.82
C ILE A 79 8.98 19.03 -6.98
N ALA A 80 10.29 19.03 -7.25
CA ALA A 80 11.00 20.26 -7.57
C ALA A 80 10.57 20.73 -8.97
N GLU A 81 10.25 22.01 -9.08
CA GLU A 81 9.97 22.72 -10.35
C GLU A 81 11.29 23.07 -11.07
#